data_AF-A0A534R2A8-F1
#
_entry.id   AF-A0A534R2A8-F1
#
_cell.length_a   1.000
_cell.length_b   1.000
_cell.length_c   1.000
_cell.angle_alpha   90.00
_cell.angle_beta   90.00
_cell.angle_gamma   90.00
#
_symmetry.space_group_name_H-M   'P 1'
#
loop_
_entity.id
_entity.type
_entity.pdbx_description
1 polymer ?
#
loop_
_entity_poly.entity_id
_entity_poly.type
_entity_poly.pdbx_seq_one_letter_code
_entity_poly.pdbx_strand_id
1 'polypeptide(L)'
;MALADQSARERIRTDLETTLVVEAAAGTGKTTELVGRMVAVLMAGRGRLDGMVAVTFTDTAAGELKLRLRTRIEQARREDGATPEARRLLTDALPQLEEARIGTI
;
A
#
# COMPACT_ATOMS: atom_id res chain seq x y z
N MET A 1 5.43 15.56 18.11
CA MET A 1 6.86 15.20 18.21
C MET A 1 7.14 14.20 17.09
N ALA A 2 8.12 14.47 16.21
CA ALA A 2 8.45 13.55 15.12
C ALA A 2 9.08 12.26 15.67
N LEU A 3 8.74 11.11 15.10
CA LEU A 3 9.36 9.83 15.45
C LEU A 3 10.81 9.81 14.96
N ALA A 4 11.68 9.06 15.64
CA ALA A 4 13.08 8.91 15.22
C ALA A 4 13.22 8.27 13.82
N ASP A 5 12.23 7.49 13.39
CA ASP A 5 12.19 6.82 12.09
C ASP A 5 11.37 7.58 11.02
N GLN A 6 11.02 8.84 11.29
CA GLN A 6 10.13 9.63 10.43
C GLN A 6 10.66 9.76 8.99
N SER A 7 11.97 9.98 8.81
CA SER A 7 12.58 10.08 7.47
C SER A 7 12.50 8.77 6.68
N ALA A 8 12.62 7.62 7.36
CA ALA A 8 12.46 6.31 6.73
C ALA A 8 11.01 6.10 6.30
N ARG A 9 10.03 6.49 7.13
CA ARG A 9 8.60 6.42 6.80
C ARG A 9 8.24 7.32 5.62
N GLU A 10 8.76 8.54 5.59
CA GLU A 10 8.58 9.45 4.46
C GLU A 10 9.13 8.84 3.18
N ARG A 11 10.35 8.29 3.22
CA ARG A 11 10.95 7.61 2.06
C ARG A 11 10.11 6.42 1.59
N ILE A 12 9.60 5.59 2.49
CA ILE A 12 8.69 4.48 2.13
C ILE A 12 7.43 4.99 1.40
N ARG A 13 6.95 6.19 1.70
CA ARG A 13 5.73 6.74 1.10
C ARG A 13 5.96 7.50 -0.20
N THR A 14 7.13 8.10 -0.40
CA THR A 14 7.39 9.03 -1.52
C THR A 14 8.41 8.53 -2.53
N ASP A 15 9.38 7.72 -2.11
CA ASP A 15 10.42 7.16 -3.00
C ASP A 15 9.90 5.89 -3.67
N LEU A 16 9.02 6.03 -4.66
CA LEU A 16 8.28 4.92 -5.28
C LEU A 16 9.08 4.16 -6.36
N GLU A 17 10.19 4.72 -6.83
CA GLU A 17 11.02 4.14 -7.91
C GLU A 17 12.17 3.28 -7.39
N THR A 18 12.46 3.36 -6.09
CA THR A 18 13.58 2.64 -5.48
C THR A 18 13.11 1.32 -4.86
N THR A 19 13.90 0.26 -5.03
CA THR A 19 13.75 -0.97 -4.24
C THR A 19 14.21 -0.72 -2.82
N LEU A 20 13.30 -0.90 -1.85
CA LEU A 20 13.59 -0.68 -0.43
C LEU A 20 13.63 -2.01 0.31
N VAL A 21 14.67 -2.20 1.12
CA VAL A 21 14.69 -3.20 2.20
C VAL A 21 14.31 -2.48 3.48
N VAL A 22 13.24 -2.93 4.14
CA VAL A 22 12.73 -2.31 5.36
C VAL A 22 12.88 -3.27 6.52
N GLU A 23 13.81 -2.95 7.42
CA GLU A 23 13.93 -3.62 8.70
C GLU A 23 13.09 -2.90 9.75
N ALA A 24 12.29 -3.64 10.51
CA ALA A 24 11.61 -3.08 11.67
C ALA A 24 11.27 -4.17 12.69
N ALA A 25 11.15 -3.79 13.95
CA ALA A 25 10.72 -4.71 15.01
C ALA A 25 9.24 -5.11 14.87
N ALA A 26 8.78 -6.10 15.66
CA ALA A 26 7.37 -6.43 15.75
C ALA A 26 6.57 -5.22 16.28
N GLY A 27 5.35 -5.02 15.79
CA GLY A 27 4.46 -3.95 16.26
C GLY A 27 4.78 -2.52 15.77
N THR A 28 5.82 -2.30 14.95
CA THR A 28 6.24 -0.94 14.51
C THR A 28 5.55 -0.43 13.24
N GLY A 29 4.54 -1.16 12.75
CA GLY A 29 3.72 -0.73 11.63
C GLY A 29 4.26 -1.07 10.23
N LYS A 30 5.15 -2.07 10.08
CA LYS A 30 5.65 -2.52 8.76
C LYS A 30 4.54 -2.73 7.73
N THR A 31 3.52 -3.49 8.09
CA THR A 31 2.38 -3.77 7.20
C THR A 31 1.58 -2.50 6.90
N THR A 32 1.47 -1.58 7.85
CA THR A 32 0.80 -0.29 7.65
C THR A 32 1.54 0.55 6.62
N GLU A 33 2.87 0.64 6.71
CA GLU A 33 3.68 1.36 5.72
C GLU A 33 3.69 0.66 4.37
N LEU A 34 3.72 -0.68 4.32
CA LEU A 34 3.61 -1.44 3.08
C LEU A 34 2.29 -1.14 2.35
N VAL A 35 1.15 -1.22 3.05
CA VAL A 35 -0.17 -0.90 2.49
C VAL A 35 -0.24 0.57 2.06
N GLY A 36 0.30 1.49 2.86
CA GLY A 36 0.39 2.90 2.52
C GLY A 36 1.18 3.13 1.24
N ARG A 37 2.31 2.45 1.07
CA ARG A 37 3.14 2.51 -0.14
C ARG A 37 2.42 1.95 -1.36
N MET A 38 1.73 0.82 -1.24
CA MET A 38 0.92 0.26 -2.34
C MET A 38 -0.13 1.27 -2.81
N VAL A 39 -0.83 1.93 -1.88
CA VAL A 39 -1.80 2.97 -2.22
C VAL A 39 -1.13 4.20 -2.83
N ALA A 40 0.04 4.61 -2.36
CA ALA A 40 0.80 5.70 -2.96
C ALA A 40 1.19 5.41 -4.42
N VAL A 41 1.60 4.18 -4.75
CA VAL A 41 1.86 3.74 -6.13
C VAL A 41 0.63 3.88 -7.02
N LEU A 42 -0.54 3.47 -6.53
CA LEU A 42 -1.80 3.60 -7.26
C LEU A 42 -2.17 5.07 -7.48
N MET A 43 -2.11 5.90 -6.43
CA MET A 43 -2.45 7.33 -6.50
C MET A 43 -1.53 8.11 -7.43
N ALA A 44 -0.26 7.71 -7.52
CA ALA A 44 0.72 8.33 -8.41
C ALA A 44 0.60 7.85 -9.87
N GLY A 45 -0.32 6.92 -10.17
CA GLY A 45 -0.47 6.33 -11.52
C GLY A 45 0.75 5.52 -11.96
N ARG A 46 1.58 5.07 -11.01
CA ARG A 46 2.84 4.35 -11.27
C ARG A 46 2.65 2.83 -11.34
N GLY A 47 1.48 2.35 -10.97
CA GLY A 47 1.12 0.94 -11.05
C GLY A 47 -0.38 0.73 -10.95
N ARG A 48 -0.80 -0.49 -11.24
CA ARG A 48 -2.17 -0.99 -11.11
C ARG A 48 -2.14 -2.26 -10.26
N LEU A 49 -3.27 -2.62 -9.64
CA LEU A 49 -3.30 -3.80 -8.78
C LEU A 49 -3.20 -5.12 -9.56
N ASP A 50 -3.73 -5.16 -10.78
CA ASP A 50 -3.60 -6.30 -11.70
C ASP A 50 -2.15 -6.56 -12.15
N GLY A 51 -1.27 -5.55 -12.07
CA GLY A 51 0.16 -5.63 -12.30
C GLY A 51 1.01 -5.79 -11.03
N MET A 52 0.38 -5.89 -9.85
CA MET A 52 1.09 -5.94 -8.56
C MET A 52 1.09 -7.33 -7.95
N VAL A 53 2.24 -7.74 -7.45
CA VAL A 53 2.41 -8.98 -6.69
C VAL A 53 2.84 -8.65 -5.26
N ALA A 54 2.14 -9.20 -4.28
CA ALA A 54 2.52 -9.14 -2.88
C ALA A 54 2.62 -10.55 -2.31
N VAL A 55 3.75 -10.87 -1.71
CA VAL A 55 4.02 -12.22 -1.21
C VAL A 55 4.26 -12.19 0.29
N THR A 56 3.66 -13.13 1.00
CA THR A 56 3.75 -13.27 2.45
C THR A 56 4.07 -14.71 2.84
N PHE A 57 4.43 -14.95 4.10
CA PHE A 57 4.78 -16.29 4.58
C PHE A 57 3.56 -17.19 4.84
N THR A 58 2.38 -16.63 5.09
CA THR A 58 1.18 -17.41 5.45
C THR A 58 -0.05 -16.90 4.72
N ASP A 59 -1.00 -17.81 4.42
CA ASP A 59 -2.27 -17.44 3.79
C ASP A 59 -3.08 -16.47 4.66
N THR A 60 -2.99 -16.60 5.99
CA THR A 60 -3.60 -15.65 6.93
C THR A 60 -3.03 -14.25 6.76
N ALA A 61 -1.70 -14.11 6.61
CA ALA A 61 -1.07 -12.81 6.39
C ALA A 61 -1.43 -12.22 5.02
N ALA A 62 -1.51 -13.05 3.97
CA ALA A 62 -1.98 -12.62 2.65
C ALA A 62 -3.42 -12.11 2.71
N GLY A 63 -4.33 -12.86 3.34
CA GLY A 63 -5.72 -12.47 3.54
C GLY A 63 -5.86 -11.16 4.32
N GLU A 64 -5.11 -11.01 5.41
CA GLU A 64 -5.08 -9.77 6.20
C GLU A 64 -4.55 -8.59 5.38
N LEU A 65 -3.49 -8.78 4.59
CA LEU A 65 -2.94 -7.74 3.72
C LEU A 65 -3.97 -7.29 2.69
N LYS A 66 -4.72 -8.22 2.07
CA LYS A 66 -5.79 -7.92 1.11
C LYS A 66 -6.90 -7.06 1.74
N LEU A 67 -7.34 -7.42 2.95
CA LEU A 67 -8.35 -6.66 3.70
C LEU A 67 -7.86 -5.26 4.05
N ARG A 68 -6.64 -5.13 4.58
CA ARG A 68 -6.05 -3.84 4.94
C ARG A 68 -5.88 -2.93 3.72
N LEU A 69 -5.48 -3.49 2.59
CA LEU A 69 -5.35 -2.76 1.33
C LEU A 69 -6.70 -2.23 0.84
N ARG A 70 -7.75 -3.07 0.86
CA ARG A 70 -9.13 -2.63 0.54
C ARG A 70 -9.53 -1.42 1.39
N THR A 71 -9.42 -1.56 2.72
CA THR A 71 -9.80 -0.50 3.66
C THR A 71 -9.02 0.78 3.40
N ARG A 72 -7.71 0.70 3.17
CA ARG A 72 -6.89 1.88 2.91
C ARG A 72 -7.27 2.57 1.59
N ILE A 73 -7.56 1.83 0.52
CA ILE A 73 -8.00 2.37 -0.76
C ILE A 73 -9.32 3.14 -0.59
N GLU A 74 -10.28 2.56 0.12
CA GLU A 74 -11.56 3.20 0.40
C GLU A 74 -11.40 4.50 1.21
N GLN A 75 -10.53 4.49 2.21
CA GLN A 75 -10.19 5.66 3.00
C GLN A 75 -9.51 6.74 2.14
N ALA A 76 -8.47 6.38 1.40
CA ALA A 76 -7.68 7.29 0.55
C ALA A 76 -8.56 8.05 -0.45
N ARG A 77 -9.55 7.39 -1.03
CA ARG A 77 -10.45 8.00 -2.00
C ARG A 77 -11.38 9.03 -1.35
N ARG A 78 -11.75 8.84 -0.08
CA ARG A 78 -12.62 9.73 0.68
C ARG A 78 -11.88 10.86 1.37
N GLU A 79 -10.54 10.82 1.41
CA GLU A 79 -9.74 11.91 1.98
C GLU A 79 -9.93 13.21 1.17
N ASP A 80 -10.14 14.32 1.87
CA ASP A 80 -10.41 15.63 1.25
C ASP A 80 -9.27 16.11 0.35
N GLY A 81 -8.03 15.74 0.67
CA GLY A 81 -6.81 16.11 -0.06
C GLY A 81 -6.53 15.30 -1.34
N ALA A 82 -7.31 14.27 -1.65
CA ALA A 82 -7.08 13.48 -2.87
C ALA A 82 -7.46 14.28 -4.13
N THR A 83 -6.57 14.31 -5.13
CA THR A 83 -6.88 14.91 -6.43
C THR A 83 -7.99 14.11 -7.14
N PRO A 84 -8.78 14.73 -8.06
CA PRO A 84 -9.78 14.00 -8.83
C PRO A 84 -9.20 12.78 -9.56
N GLU A 85 -7.98 12.90 -10.10
CA GLU A 85 -7.28 11.80 -10.76
C GLU A 85 -6.92 10.68 -9.77
N ALA A 86 -6.36 11.00 -8.61
CA ALA A 86 -6.06 10.00 -7.59
C ALA A 86 -7.33 9.26 -7.13
N ARG A 87 -8.46 9.98 -6.96
CA ARG A 87 -9.75 9.36 -6.60
C ARG A 87 -10.25 8.40 -7.68
N ARG A 88 -10.06 8.75 -8.96
CA ARG A 88 -10.39 7.88 -10.09
C ARG A 88 -9.53 6.61 -10.08
N LEU A 89 -8.21 6.75 -9.99
CA LEU A 89 -7.27 5.63 -9.95
C LEU A 89 -7.58 4.66 -8.79
N LEU A 90 -7.90 5.19 -7.61
CA LEU A 90 -8.31 4.39 -6.46
C LEU A 90 -9.68 3.71 -6.65
N THR A 91 -10.59 4.33 -7.37
CA THR A 91 -11.89 3.72 -7.72
C THR A 91 -11.70 2.56 -8.67
N ASP A 92 -10.88 2.74 -9.70
CA ASP A 92 -10.59 1.73 -10.71
C ASP A 92 -9.78 0.55 -10.12
N ALA A 93 -9.04 0.77 -9.04
CA ALA A 93 -8.30 -0.26 -8.33
C ALA A 93 -9.21 -1.23 -7.54
N LEU A 94 -10.37 -0.82 -7.03
CA LEU A 94 -11.19 -1.68 -6.17
C LEU A 94 -11.66 -2.99 -6.84
N PRO A 95 -12.16 -2.98 -8.10
CA PRO A 95 -12.49 -4.22 -8.81
C PRO A 95 -11.27 -5.13 -9.03
N GLN A 96 -10.09 -4.54 -9.26
CA GLN A 96 -8.85 -5.27 -9.51
C GLN A 96 -8.32 -5.99 -8.26
N LEU A 97 -8.80 -5.63 -7.07
CA LEU A 97 -8.33 -6.25 -5.83
C LEU A 97 -8.58 -7.76 -5.81
N GLU A 98 -9.63 -8.26 -6.48
CA GLU A 98 -9.87 -9.70 -6.57
C GLU A 98 -8.87 -10.42 -7.47
N GLU A 99 -8.35 -9.73 -8.47
CA GLU A 99 -7.34 -10.24 -9.42
C GLU A 99 -5.91 -10.01 -8.92
N ALA A 100 -5.72 -9.17 -7.90
CA ALA A 100 -4.42 -8.85 -7.32
C ALA A 100 -3.74 -10.12 -6.80
N ARG A 101 -2.47 -10.30 -7.18
CA ARG A 101 -1.67 -11.47 -6.81
C ARG A 101 -1.09 -11.31 -5.42
N ILE A 102 -1.94 -11.47 -4.41
CA ILE A 102 -1.57 -11.40 -2.98
C ILE A 102 -1.64 -12.81 -2.40
N GLY A 103 -0.50 -13.42 -2.10
CA GLY A 103 -0.45 -14.84 -1.71
C GLY A 103 0.84 -15.24 -0.99
N THR A 104 1.13 -16.53 -1.04
CA THR A 104 2.30 -17.18 -0.43
C THR A 104 3.37 -17.51 -1.49
N ILE A 105 4.61 -17.78 -1.04
CA ILE A 105 5.74 -18.25 -1.88
C ILE A 105 5.50 -19.72 -2.24
#